data_AF-A0A2S6IMH3-F1
#
_entry.id   AF-A0A2S6IMH3-F1
#
_cell.length_a   1.000
_cell.length_b   1.000
_cell.length_c   1.000
_cell.angle_alpha   90.00
_cell.angle_beta   90.00
_cell.angle_gamma   90.00
#
_symmetry.space_group_name_H-M   'P 1'
#
loop_
_entity.id
_entity.type
_entity.pdbx_description
1 polymer ?
#
loop_
_entity_poly.entity_id
_entity_poly.type
_entity_poly.pdbx_seq_one_letter_code
_entity_poly.pdbx_strand_id
1 'polypeptide(L)'
;MNIKSLANKIFGTENSYPKGGEVFQAMNDVEITYLTHFMAPYTGGEKAILLKGEKVLVSKPLNSKPKGYYCYPLNADEVEQRIIPNSDKNNPAYNGFSLSIDTKSLNTDFIKIELMPIEYRKGDATSPIDENTKIITHICNDIGGWGKGFVMAITKKWKEPENEYRKWYKAKIGEESNIVEYQRLTRRDEYSNEKEFKLGNVQFVKVSNGLWIANMIAQHKIRKNNDGLPPIRYPFVRECLERVREFAQVENANVHMPRIGCGLAGGEWTKIEEIINDELIAHEIRTTVYDFE
;
A
#
# COMPACT_ATOMS: atom_id res chain seq x y z
N MET A 1 -0.93 19.53 34.07
CA MET A 1 -1.28 18.25 33.42
C MET A 1 -1.47 17.23 34.54
N ASN A 2 -2.67 16.67 34.74
CA ASN A 2 -3.00 15.85 35.92
C ASN A 2 -2.49 14.41 35.71
N ILE A 3 -1.97 13.76 36.76
CA ILE A 3 -1.51 12.36 36.77
C ILE A 3 -2.55 11.41 36.16
N LYS A 4 -3.85 11.67 36.35
CA LYS A 4 -4.94 10.94 35.67
C LYS A 4 -4.92 11.07 34.14
N SER A 5 -4.62 12.26 33.60
CA SER A 5 -4.55 12.44 32.14
C SER A 5 -3.29 11.83 31.54
N LEU A 6 -2.21 11.72 32.33
CA LEU A 6 -0.99 11.02 31.93
C LEU A 6 -1.19 9.50 32.00
N ALA A 7 -1.82 9.00 33.07
CA ALA A 7 -2.16 7.60 33.24
C ALA A 7 -3.19 7.12 32.21
N ASN A 8 -4.20 7.92 31.86
CA ASN A 8 -5.16 7.55 30.81
C ASN A 8 -4.52 7.52 29.42
N LYS A 9 -3.48 8.33 29.19
CA LYS A 9 -2.70 8.35 27.95
C LYS A 9 -1.67 7.21 27.87
N ILE A 10 -1.23 6.70 29.03
CA ILE A 10 -0.25 5.60 29.15
C ILE A 10 -0.94 4.23 29.31
N PHE A 11 -2.12 4.16 29.93
CA PHE A 11 -2.79 2.91 30.35
C PHE A 11 -4.25 2.77 29.84
N GLY A 12 -4.72 3.64 28.93
CA GLY A 12 -5.98 3.47 28.19
C GLY A 12 -7.20 3.08 29.04
N THR A 13 -7.72 3.99 29.86
CA THR A 13 -8.83 3.68 30.81
C THR A 13 -10.21 4.19 30.40
N GLU A 14 -10.39 4.65 29.15
CA GLU A 14 -11.71 4.72 28.52
C GLU A 14 -11.75 3.67 27.42
N ASN A 15 -12.90 3.00 27.24
CA ASN A 15 -13.15 2.10 26.11
C ASN A 15 -12.99 2.87 24.80
N SER A 16 -11.75 3.04 24.37
CA SER A 16 -11.40 3.67 23.11
C SER A 16 -11.68 2.62 22.05
N TYR A 17 -12.42 3.03 21.02
CA TYR A 17 -12.68 2.18 19.87
C TYR A 17 -11.67 2.58 18.80
N PRO A 18 -10.65 1.72 18.52
CA PRO A 18 -9.74 1.92 17.40
C PRO A 18 -10.47 2.32 16.12
N LYS A 19 -9.86 3.25 15.38
CA LYS A 19 -10.30 3.68 14.06
C LYS A 19 -9.60 2.82 12.99
N GLY A 20 -10.25 2.67 11.84
CA GLY A 20 -9.60 2.07 10.68
C GLY A 20 -8.36 2.87 10.27
N GLY A 21 -7.30 2.17 9.88
CA GLY A 21 -6.01 2.76 9.52
C GLY A 21 -5.05 2.99 10.69
N GLU A 22 -5.49 2.76 11.94
CA GLU A 22 -4.59 2.83 13.10
C GLU A 22 -3.70 1.58 13.19
N VAL A 23 -2.45 1.77 13.60
CA VAL A 23 -1.48 0.68 13.80
C VAL A 23 -1.27 0.43 15.29
N PHE A 24 -1.27 -0.84 15.66
CA PHE A 24 -1.06 -1.29 17.04
C PHE A 24 0.08 -2.30 17.08
N GLN A 25 0.94 -2.20 18.10
CA GLN A 25 2.06 -3.12 18.32
C GLN A 25 1.81 -3.98 19.55
N ALA A 26 2.01 -5.29 19.42
CA ALA A 26 1.86 -6.23 20.53
C ALA A 26 2.92 -5.95 21.63
N MET A 27 2.49 -5.76 22.87
CA MET A 27 3.40 -5.50 24.00
C MET A 27 4.07 -6.76 24.54
N ASN A 28 3.40 -7.90 24.38
CA ASN A 28 3.86 -9.25 24.70
C ASN A 28 3.37 -10.21 23.61
N ASP A 29 3.63 -11.51 23.75
CA ASP A 29 2.98 -12.51 22.92
C ASP A 29 1.46 -12.51 23.22
N VAL A 30 0.64 -12.39 22.18
CA VAL A 30 -0.82 -12.27 22.30
C VAL A 30 -1.50 -13.42 21.58
N GLU A 31 -2.41 -14.11 22.28
CA GLU A 31 -3.31 -15.06 21.64
C GLU A 31 -4.33 -14.31 20.77
N ILE A 32 -4.34 -14.62 19.48
CA ILE A 32 -5.27 -14.06 18.50
C ILE A 32 -6.01 -15.19 17.80
N THR A 33 -7.03 -14.86 17.00
CA THR A 33 -7.62 -15.80 16.05
C THR A 33 -7.23 -15.38 14.63
N TYR A 34 -6.67 -16.28 13.82
CA TYR A 34 -6.49 -15.99 12.40
C TYR A 34 -7.70 -16.48 11.61
N LEU A 35 -7.96 -15.86 10.46
CA LEU A 35 -9.03 -16.22 9.55
C LEU A 35 -8.43 -16.31 8.14
N THR A 36 -8.44 -17.50 7.57
CA THR A 36 -8.00 -17.76 6.20
C THR A 36 -9.10 -17.35 5.23
N HIS A 37 -8.70 -16.75 4.12
CA HIS A 37 -9.60 -16.34 3.06
C HIS A 37 -9.40 -17.26 1.86
N PHE A 38 -10.50 -17.79 1.32
CA PHE A 38 -10.48 -18.60 0.12
C PHE A 38 -11.38 -18.00 -0.95
N MET A 39 -11.04 -18.22 -2.23
CA MET A 39 -11.91 -18.05 -3.39
C MET A 39 -12.94 -19.20 -3.48
N ALA A 40 -13.52 -19.56 -2.34
CA ALA A 40 -14.45 -20.67 -2.13
C ALA A 40 -15.34 -20.34 -0.92
N PRO A 41 -16.53 -20.95 -0.76
CA PRO A 41 -17.49 -20.60 0.28
C PRO A 41 -17.11 -21.16 1.67
N TYR A 42 -15.84 -21.11 2.04
CA TYR A 42 -15.38 -21.48 3.37
C TYR A 42 -14.25 -20.55 3.83
N THR A 43 -14.25 -20.28 5.13
CA THR A 43 -13.15 -19.59 5.83
C THR A 43 -12.79 -20.46 7.02
N GLY A 44 -11.51 -20.81 7.14
CA GLY A 44 -10.99 -21.52 8.30
C GLY A 44 -10.41 -20.52 9.29
N GLY A 45 -10.24 -20.92 10.55
CA GLY A 45 -9.57 -20.08 11.52
C GLY A 45 -9.36 -20.78 12.85
N GLU A 46 -8.18 -20.60 13.41
CA GLU A 46 -7.81 -21.14 14.71
C GLU A 46 -7.11 -20.09 15.56
N LYS A 47 -6.85 -20.44 16.81
CA LYS A 47 -6.02 -19.62 17.69
C LYS A 47 -4.56 -19.70 17.26
N ALA A 48 -3.88 -18.57 17.29
CA ALA A 48 -2.44 -18.50 17.11
C ALA A 48 -1.84 -17.43 18.02
N ILE A 49 -0.52 -17.37 18.06
CA ILE A 49 0.21 -16.35 18.81
C ILE A 49 0.72 -15.29 17.84
N LEU A 50 0.36 -14.03 18.09
CA LEU A 50 1.07 -12.88 17.53
C LEU A 50 2.22 -12.55 18.49
N LEU A 51 3.44 -12.46 17.97
CA LEU A 51 4.64 -12.29 18.79
C LEU A 51 4.77 -10.85 19.28
N LYS A 52 5.41 -10.70 20.44
CA LYS A 52 5.80 -9.40 20.98
C LYS A 52 6.52 -8.57 19.91
N GLY A 53 6.06 -7.34 19.73
CA GLY A 53 6.64 -6.38 18.80
C GLY A 53 6.06 -6.41 17.39
N GLU A 54 5.27 -7.43 17.02
CA GLU A 54 4.57 -7.44 15.74
C GLU A 54 3.49 -6.35 15.71
N LYS A 55 3.37 -5.69 14.56
CA LYS A 55 2.44 -4.58 14.34
C LYS A 55 1.28 -5.04 13.48
N VAL A 56 0.08 -4.53 13.78
CA VAL A 56 -1.14 -4.79 13.02
C VAL A 56 -1.83 -3.49 12.62
N LEU A 57 -2.29 -3.45 11.38
CA LEU A 57 -3.16 -2.41 10.84
C LEU A 57 -4.62 -2.76 11.11
N VAL A 58 -5.36 -1.86 11.74
CA VAL A 58 -6.77 -2.05 12.07
C VAL A 58 -7.65 -1.75 10.87
N SER A 59 -8.53 -2.69 10.52
CA SER A 59 -9.53 -2.47 9.46
C SER A 59 -10.59 -1.45 9.88
N LYS A 60 -11.26 -0.85 8.89
CA LYS A 60 -12.39 0.04 9.13
C LYS A 60 -13.55 -0.72 9.79
N PRO A 61 -13.97 -0.34 11.02
CA PRO A 61 -15.06 -1.03 11.69
C PRO A 61 -16.41 -0.72 11.02
N LEU A 62 -17.30 -1.73 10.99
CA LEU A 62 -18.67 -1.57 10.48
C LEU A 62 -19.59 -0.84 11.46
N ASN A 63 -19.30 -0.94 12.75
CA ASN A 63 -20.12 -0.40 13.84
C ASN A 63 -19.32 0.62 14.64
N SER A 64 -19.98 1.56 15.30
CA SER A 64 -19.34 2.58 16.14
C SER A 64 -18.75 2.03 17.45
N LYS A 65 -19.20 0.84 17.89
CA LYS A 65 -18.73 0.14 19.09
C LYS A 65 -18.43 -1.34 18.76
N PRO A 66 -17.40 -1.61 17.94
CA PRO A 66 -17.06 -2.98 17.55
C PRO A 66 -16.63 -3.80 18.76
N LYS A 67 -16.94 -5.10 18.74
CA LYS A 67 -16.47 -6.08 19.74
C LYS A 67 -15.07 -6.60 19.41
N GLY A 68 -14.67 -6.49 18.15
CA GLY A 68 -13.37 -6.85 17.64
C GLY A 68 -13.20 -6.33 16.24
N TYR A 69 -12.00 -6.47 15.73
CA TYR A 69 -11.55 -5.91 14.47
C TYR A 69 -10.90 -7.01 13.64
N TYR A 70 -11.10 -6.91 12.32
CA TYR A 70 -10.12 -7.49 11.41
C TYR A 70 -8.85 -6.64 11.48
N CYS A 71 -7.72 -7.30 11.60
CA CYS A 71 -6.42 -6.70 11.69
C CYS A 71 -5.50 -7.37 10.67
N TYR A 72 -4.61 -6.60 10.06
CA TYR A 72 -3.66 -7.09 9.07
C TYR A 72 -2.24 -6.91 9.59
N PRO A 73 -1.45 -7.97 9.78
CA PRO A 73 -0.07 -7.84 10.22
C PRO A 73 0.76 -7.08 9.17
N LEU A 74 1.60 -6.16 9.63
CA LEU A 74 2.46 -5.39 8.73
C LEU A 74 3.65 -6.22 8.19
N ASN A 75 3.99 -7.31 8.87
CA ASN A 75 4.93 -8.35 8.46
C ASN A 75 4.16 -9.62 8.04
N ALA A 76 3.25 -9.45 7.07
CA ALA A 76 2.27 -10.47 6.73
C ALA A 76 2.91 -11.79 6.29
N ASP A 77 4.01 -11.75 5.54
CA ASP A 77 4.69 -12.95 5.04
C ASP A 77 5.26 -13.79 6.18
N GLU A 78 5.96 -13.17 7.13
CA GLU A 78 6.54 -13.86 8.28
C GLU A 78 5.46 -14.44 9.20
N VAL A 79 4.38 -13.68 9.41
CA VAL A 79 3.22 -14.15 10.19
C VAL A 79 2.54 -15.31 9.47
N GLU A 80 2.27 -15.20 8.17
CA GLU A 80 1.63 -16.24 7.36
C GLU A 80 2.42 -17.54 7.37
N GLN A 81 3.74 -17.44 7.15
CA GLN A 81 4.63 -18.59 7.17
C GLN A 81 4.57 -19.35 8.50
N ARG A 82 4.43 -18.61 9.60
CA ARG A 82 4.44 -19.15 10.97
C ARG A 82 3.10 -19.69 11.44
N ILE A 83 1.99 -19.00 11.14
CA ILE A 83 0.68 -19.33 11.74
C ILE A 83 -0.29 -20.03 10.79
N ILE A 84 -0.11 -19.92 9.47
CA ILE A 84 -1.03 -20.52 8.51
C ILE A 84 -0.50 -21.90 8.09
N PRO A 85 -1.32 -22.97 8.22
CA PRO A 85 -0.93 -24.32 7.82
C PRO A 85 -0.53 -24.41 6.34
N ASN A 86 0.45 -25.25 6.02
CA ASN A 86 0.85 -25.50 4.64
C ASN A 86 -0.28 -26.11 3.79
N SER A 87 -1.22 -26.84 4.40
CA SER A 87 -2.43 -27.35 3.71
C SER A 87 -3.28 -26.23 3.14
N ASP A 88 -3.36 -25.11 3.85
CA ASP A 88 -4.14 -23.94 3.44
C ASP A 88 -3.34 -23.13 2.43
N LYS A 89 -2.06 -22.81 2.74
CA LYS A 89 -1.19 -22.04 1.83
C LYS A 89 -0.99 -22.67 0.45
N ASN A 90 -0.92 -23.99 0.39
CA ASN A 90 -0.75 -24.72 -0.87
C ASN A 90 -2.07 -24.95 -1.62
N ASN A 91 -3.21 -24.54 -1.06
CA ASN A 91 -4.48 -24.64 -1.73
C ASN A 91 -4.59 -23.56 -2.82
N PRO A 92 -4.87 -23.91 -4.09
CA PRO A 92 -5.01 -22.91 -5.16
C PRO A 92 -6.11 -21.87 -4.93
N ALA A 93 -7.08 -22.15 -4.05
CA ALA A 93 -8.13 -21.21 -3.70
C ALA A 93 -7.73 -20.26 -2.56
N TYR A 94 -6.60 -20.46 -1.88
CA TYR A 94 -6.15 -19.60 -0.78
C TYR A 94 -5.83 -18.19 -1.28
N ASN A 95 -6.25 -17.17 -0.53
CA ASN A 95 -6.12 -15.78 -0.90
C ASN A 95 -5.75 -14.90 0.31
N GLY A 96 -4.85 -15.40 1.15
CA GLY A 96 -4.34 -14.71 2.33
C GLY A 96 -5.22 -14.90 3.57
N PHE A 97 -4.98 -14.06 4.57
CA PHE A 97 -5.60 -14.17 5.88
C PHE A 97 -5.85 -12.80 6.52
N SER A 98 -6.64 -12.79 7.59
CA SER A 98 -6.74 -11.67 8.52
C SER A 98 -6.63 -12.17 9.95
N LEU A 99 -6.37 -11.27 10.88
CA LEU A 99 -6.42 -11.54 12.31
C LEU A 99 -7.73 -10.98 12.86
N SER A 100 -8.40 -11.72 13.73
CA SER A 100 -9.51 -11.25 14.54
C SER A 100 -8.98 -10.97 15.95
N ILE A 101 -9.00 -9.69 16.33
CA ILE A 101 -8.53 -9.23 17.64
C ILE A 101 -9.67 -8.46 18.29
N ASP A 102 -10.04 -8.85 19.51
CA ASP A 102 -11.13 -8.19 20.22
C ASP A 102 -10.71 -6.80 20.73
N THR A 103 -11.71 -5.94 20.92
CA THR A 103 -11.50 -4.55 21.34
C THR A 103 -10.83 -4.44 22.70
N LYS A 104 -11.05 -5.40 23.62
CA LYS A 104 -10.39 -5.38 24.93
C LYS A 104 -8.90 -5.66 24.73
N SER A 105 -8.55 -6.72 24.02
CA SER A 105 -7.16 -7.09 23.73
C SER A 105 -6.39 -5.95 23.06
N LEU A 106 -6.95 -5.29 22.02
CA LEU A 106 -6.31 -4.10 21.40
C LEU A 106 -6.04 -2.95 22.38
N ASN A 107 -6.87 -2.78 23.41
CA ASN A 107 -6.70 -1.72 24.41
C ASN A 107 -5.78 -2.14 25.57
N THR A 108 -5.59 -3.44 25.83
CA THR A 108 -4.84 -3.93 27.01
C THR A 108 -3.49 -4.56 26.69
N ASP A 109 -3.36 -5.22 25.54
CA ASP A 109 -2.21 -6.04 25.17
C ASP A 109 -1.38 -5.43 24.03
N PHE A 110 -1.87 -4.34 23.45
CA PHE A 110 -1.21 -3.59 22.40
C PHE A 110 -0.98 -2.14 22.81
N ILE A 111 0.01 -1.52 22.18
CA ILE A 111 0.22 -0.07 22.22
C ILE A 111 -0.03 0.52 20.83
N LYS A 112 -0.80 1.60 20.77
CA LYS A 112 -1.02 2.33 19.52
C LYS A 112 0.29 3.00 19.07
N ILE A 113 0.62 2.82 17.80
CA ILE A 113 1.77 3.47 17.16
C ILE A 113 1.32 4.79 16.53
N GLU A 114 2.04 5.87 16.87
CA GLU A 114 1.86 7.17 16.24
C GLU A 114 2.71 7.22 14.97
N LEU A 115 2.04 7.26 13.81
CA LEU A 115 2.66 7.28 12.50
C LEU A 115 2.90 8.72 12.02
N MET A 116 3.94 8.91 11.21
CA MET A 116 4.14 10.20 10.52
C MET A 116 3.10 10.32 9.40
N PRO A 117 2.22 11.34 9.42
CA PRO A 117 1.18 11.47 8.40
C PRO A 117 1.78 11.85 7.04
N ILE A 118 0.97 11.73 5.99
CA ILE A 118 1.29 12.24 4.65
C ILE A 118 1.67 13.73 4.75
N GLU A 119 2.81 14.09 4.19
CA GLU A 119 3.25 15.48 4.11
C GLU A 119 2.68 16.14 2.85
N TYR A 120 1.88 17.19 3.01
CA TYR A 120 1.34 17.97 1.89
C TYR A 120 2.23 19.20 1.64
N ARG A 121 2.71 19.34 0.40
CA ARG A 121 3.54 20.48 -0.02
C ARG A 121 2.99 21.11 -1.30
N LYS A 122 3.13 22.43 -1.42
CA LYS A 122 2.94 23.10 -2.71
C LYS A 122 4.21 22.95 -3.56
N GLY A 123 4.07 22.56 -4.82
CA GLY A 123 5.19 22.50 -5.76
C GLY A 123 5.08 21.39 -6.80
N ASP A 124 6.19 21.15 -7.49
CA ASP A 124 6.28 20.14 -8.55
C ASP A 124 6.87 18.83 -7.99
N ALA A 125 6.08 17.76 -7.99
CA ALA A 125 6.53 16.42 -7.59
C ALA A 125 7.69 15.88 -8.43
N THR A 126 7.98 16.44 -9.61
CA THR A 126 9.18 16.09 -10.38
C THR A 126 10.47 16.68 -9.79
N SER A 127 10.38 17.55 -8.79
CA SER A 127 11.53 18.17 -8.12
C SER A 127 11.45 17.98 -6.59
N PRO A 128 11.46 16.73 -6.12
CA PRO A 128 11.39 16.44 -4.69
C PRO A 128 12.63 16.95 -3.94
N ILE A 129 12.39 17.46 -2.73
CA ILE A 129 13.44 17.91 -1.81
C ILE A 129 13.54 16.86 -0.71
N ASP A 130 14.53 15.98 -0.84
CA ASP A 130 14.82 14.89 0.09
C ASP A 130 16.29 14.47 -0.04
N GLU A 131 16.90 14.11 1.10
CA GLU A 131 18.28 13.64 1.20
C GLU A 131 18.41 12.15 0.87
N ASN A 132 17.36 11.36 1.12
CA ASN A 132 17.35 9.91 0.87
C ASN A 132 17.07 9.59 -0.61
N THR A 133 17.13 8.31 -0.98
CA THR A 133 16.61 7.85 -2.29
C THR A 133 15.14 8.27 -2.43
N LYS A 134 14.72 8.62 -3.64
CA LYS A 134 13.39 9.15 -3.92
C LYS A 134 12.71 8.30 -4.97
N ILE A 135 11.43 7.99 -4.75
CA ILE A 135 10.57 7.37 -5.75
C ILE A 135 9.43 8.34 -6.05
N ILE A 136 9.36 8.83 -7.27
CA ILE A 136 8.22 9.62 -7.75
C ILE A 136 7.19 8.65 -8.33
N THR A 137 6.03 8.54 -7.68
CA THR A 137 4.96 7.66 -8.14
C THR A 137 3.89 8.43 -8.91
N HIS A 138 3.36 7.79 -9.96
CA HIS A 138 2.22 8.32 -10.71
C HIS A 138 1.43 7.19 -11.36
N ILE A 139 0.21 7.50 -11.80
CA ILE A 139 -0.70 6.51 -12.37
C ILE A 139 -0.63 6.54 -13.90
N CYS A 140 -0.28 5.39 -14.46
CA CYS A 140 -0.36 5.04 -15.87
C CYS A 140 -1.64 4.25 -16.18
N ASN A 141 -1.97 4.21 -17.48
CA ASN A 141 -3.09 3.43 -17.99
C ASN A 141 -2.62 2.11 -18.60
N ASP A 142 -3.56 1.20 -18.82
CA ASP A 142 -3.30 -0.12 -19.41
C ASP A 142 -3.36 -0.15 -20.95
N ILE A 143 -3.35 1.02 -21.62
CA ILE A 143 -3.39 1.12 -23.09
C ILE A 143 -2.19 1.85 -23.72
N GLY A 144 -1.12 2.11 -22.95
CA GLY A 144 0.09 2.76 -23.47
C GLY A 144 -0.08 4.25 -23.76
N GLY A 145 -1.16 4.87 -23.29
CA GLY A 145 -1.41 6.29 -23.43
C GLY A 145 -0.46 7.11 -22.55
N TRP A 146 0.16 8.14 -23.12
CA TRP A 146 1.05 9.06 -22.44
C TRP A 146 1.03 10.38 -23.20
N GLY A 147 0.61 11.48 -22.56
CA GLY A 147 0.43 12.75 -23.28
C GLY A 147 -0.46 13.81 -22.62
N LYS A 148 -1.04 13.57 -21.44
CA LYS A 148 -1.84 14.57 -20.70
C LYS A 148 -1.66 14.43 -19.19
N GLY A 149 -1.55 15.55 -18.49
CA GLY A 149 -1.37 15.59 -17.03
C GLY A 149 0.09 15.42 -16.60
N PHE A 150 0.31 14.81 -15.44
CA PHE A 150 1.63 14.74 -14.78
C PHE A 150 2.73 14.07 -15.64
N VAL A 151 2.36 13.11 -16.48
CA VAL A 151 3.27 12.49 -17.47
C VAL A 151 4.01 13.50 -18.35
N MET A 152 3.40 14.66 -18.63
CA MET A 152 4.04 15.72 -19.41
C MET A 152 5.13 16.44 -18.61
N ALA A 153 4.93 16.63 -17.30
CA ALA A 153 5.94 17.21 -16.42
C ALA A 153 7.16 16.27 -16.31
N ILE A 154 6.92 14.96 -16.16
CA ILE A 154 7.98 13.93 -16.20
C ILE A 154 8.76 14.04 -17.51
N THR A 155 8.06 13.98 -18.65
CA THR A 155 8.64 13.99 -20.02
C THR A 155 9.45 15.25 -20.33
N LYS A 156 9.08 16.38 -19.73
CA LYS A 156 9.81 17.64 -19.87
C LYS A 156 11.18 17.56 -19.21
N LYS A 157 11.31 16.77 -18.14
CA LYS A 157 12.54 16.65 -17.33
C LYS A 157 13.38 15.42 -17.72
N TRP A 158 12.73 14.30 -18.01
CA TRP A 158 13.35 13.01 -18.36
C TRP A 158 12.56 12.31 -19.46
N LYS A 159 13.24 11.80 -20.49
CA LYS A 159 12.59 11.09 -21.61
C LYS A 159 12.45 9.60 -21.35
N GLU A 160 13.31 9.05 -20.51
CA GLU A 160 13.46 7.65 -20.19
C GLU A 160 12.15 7.04 -19.63
N PRO A 161 11.43 7.66 -18.67
CA PRO A 161 10.20 7.06 -18.14
C PRO A 161 9.10 6.89 -19.18
N GLU A 162 8.96 7.85 -20.12
CA GLU A 162 8.02 7.72 -21.24
C GLU A 162 8.46 6.63 -22.21
N ASN A 163 9.73 6.63 -22.60
CA ASN A 163 10.28 5.68 -23.57
C ASN A 163 10.13 4.24 -23.07
N GLU A 164 10.49 4.00 -21.80
CA GLU A 164 10.42 2.66 -21.19
C GLU A 164 8.99 2.21 -20.96
N TYR A 165 8.07 3.10 -20.58
CA TYR A 165 6.65 2.77 -20.49
C TYR A 165 6.07 2.38 -21.86
N ARG A 166 6.40 3.13 -22.91
CA ARG A 166 5.96 2.82 -24.29
C ARG A 166 6.60 1.55 -24.83
N LYS A 167 7.88 1.29 -24.50
CA LYS A 167 8.57 0.02 -24.82
C LYS A 167 7.84 -1.14 -24.15
N TRP A 168 7.58 -1.03 -22.85
CA TRP A 168 6.86 -2.03 -22.07
C TRP A 168 5.46 -2.33 -22.63
N TYR A 169 4.68 -1.28 -22.96
CA TYR A 169 3.37 -1.45 -23.59
C TYR A 169 3.42 -2.19 -24.93
N LYS A 170 4.42 -1.91 -25.77
CA LYS A 170 4.59 -2.56 -27.08
C LYS A 170 5.04 -4.01 -26.94
N ALA A 171 6.01 -4.26 -26.05
CA ALA A 171 6.58 -5.59 -25.82
C ALA A 171 5.65 -6.52 -25.03
N LYS A 172 4.68 -5.97 -24.28
CA LYS A 172 3.77 -6.67 -23.35
C LYS A 172 4.45 -7.32 -22.14
N ILE A 173 5.70 -7.73 -22.28
CA ILE A 173 6.58 -8.15 -21.19
C ILE A 173 7.76 -7.18 -21.12
N GLY A 174 8.08 -6.73 -19.91
CA GLY A 174 9.17 -5.83 -19.60
C GLY A 174 10.52 -6.52 -19.57
N GLU A 175 11.57 -5.75 -19.83
CA GLU A 175 12.96 -6.19 -19.72
C GLU A 175 13.66 -5.33 -18.67
N GLU A 176 14.34 -5.96 -17.73
CA GLU A 176 15.19 -5.25 -16.76
C GLU A 176 16.44 -4.71 -17.44
N SER A 177 16.97 -3.63 -16.88
CA SER A 177 18.22 -3.03 -17.33
C SER A 177 18.89 -2.32 -16.15
N ASN A 178 20.02 -1.65 -16.40
CA ASN A 178 20.67 -0.81 -15.40
C ASN A 178 19.83 0.40 -14.95
N ILE A 179 18.70 0.69 -15.60
CA ILE A 179 17.77 1.76 -15.22
C ILE A 179 16.32 1.28 -15.10
N VAL A 180 16.00 0.02 -15.37
CA VAL A 180 14.62 -0.49 -15.31
C VAL A 180 14.57 -1.70 -14.39
N GLU A 181 13.71 -1.62 -13.39
CA GLU A 181 13.47 -2.68 -12.42
C GLU A 181 11.96 -2.95 -12.23
N TYR A 182 11.64 -4.16 -11.80
CA TYR A 182 10.27 -4.58 -11.47
C TYR A 182 10.29 -5.27 -10.10
N GLN A 183 9.33 -4.92 -9.23
CA GLN A 183 9.23 -5.50 -7.90
C GLN A 183 8.20 -6.64 -7.90
N ARG A 184 8.65 -7.85 -7.57
CA ARG A 184 7.79 -9.01 -7.36
C ARG A 184 7.23 -8.97 -5.94
N LEU A 185 5.91 -9.13 -5.81
CA LEU A 185 5.28 -9.37 -4.51
C LEU A 185 5.42 -10.84 -4.14
N THR A 186 6.00 -11.12 -2.98
CA THR A 186 6.22 -12.46 -2.41
C THR A 186 4.93 -13.26 -2.24
N ARG A 187 3.85 -12.61 -1.81
CA ARG A 187 2.52 -13.22 -1.61
C ARG A 187 1.80 -13.65 -2.89
N ARG A 188 2.32 -13.29 -4.08
CA ARG A 188 1.74 -13.70 -5.35
C ARG A 188 2.28 -15.07 -5.75
N ASP A 189 1.40 -15.88 -6.34
CA ASP A 189 1.77 -17.23 -6.80
C ASP A 189 2.91 -17.22 -7.84
N GLU A 190 3.50 -18.39 -8.06
CA GLU A 190 4.59 -18.60 -9.03
C GLU A 190 4.22 -18.25 -10.48
N TYR A 191 2.92 -18.21 -10.82
CA TYR A 191 2.42 -17.88 -12.16
C TYR A 191 2.25 -16.37 -12.37
N SER A 192 2.30 -15.58 -11.31
CA SER A 192 2.32 -14.13 -11.39
C SER A 192 3.61 -13.62 -12.04
N ASN A 193 3.46 -12.58 -12.86
CA ASN A 193 4.55 -11.95 -13.59
C ASN A 193 4.47 -10.43 -13.42
N GLU A 194 5.39 -9.86 -12.66
CA GLU A 194 5.55 -8.42 -12.39
C GLU A 194 6.01 -7.63 -13.62
N LYS A 195 6.59 -8.30 -14.62
CA LYS A 195 7.06 -7.71 -15.88
C LYS A 195 5.97 -7.66 -16.93
N GLU A 196 4.80 -8.25 -16.72
CA GLU A 196 3.68 -8.14 -17.66
C GLU A 196 3.07 -6.73 -17.66
N PHE A 197 2.77 -6.17 -18.83
CA PHE A 197 2.07 -4.90 -18.95
C PHE A 197 0.59 -5.10 -18.60
N LYS A 198 0.28 -5.09 -17.30
CA LYS A 198 -1.07 -5.28 -16.76
C LYS A 198 -1.33 -4.41 -15.55
N LEU A 199 -2.62 -4.22 -15.26
CA LEU A 199 -3.06 -3.53 -14.06
C LEU A 199 -2.46 -4.17 -12.80
N GLY A 200 -2.00 -3.33 -11.86
CA GLY A 200 -1.35 -3.73 -10.62
C GLY A 200 0.18 -3.81 -10.70
N ASN A 201 0.76 -3.89 -11.91
CA ASN A 201 2.20 -3.91 -12.07
C ASN A 201 2.81 -2.51 -12.14
N VAL A 202 4.07 -2.41 -11.74
CA VAL A 202 4.84 -1.17 -11.65
C VAL A 202 6.18 -1.37 -12.35
N GLN A 203 6.54 -0.44 -13.25
CA GLN A 203 7.89 -0.33 -13.79
C GLN A 203 8.61 0.80 -13.08
N PHE A 204 9.75 0.50 -12.46
CA PHE A 204 10.63 1.49 -11.84
C PHE A 204 11.71 1.91 -12.83
N VAL A 205 11.80 3.21 -13.11
CA VAL A 205 12.77 3.76 -14.07
C VAL A 205 13.69 4.75 -13.37
N LYS A 206 14.99 4.45 -13.34
CA LYS A 206 16.03 5.31 -12.75
C LYS A 206 16.31 6.50 -13.67
N VAL A 207 16.18 7.71 -13.14
CA VAL A 207 16.39 8.95 -13.92
C VAL A 207 17.60 9.76 -13.46
N SER A 208 18.07 9.53 -12.24
CA SER A 208 19.36 10.00 -11.75
C SER A 208 19.81 9.15 -10.56
N ASN A 209 21.01 9.40 -10.03
CA ASN A 209 21.44 8.73 -8.80
C ASN A 209 20.46 9.05 -7.66
N GLY A 210 19.94 8.01 -7.00
CA GLY A 210 18.96 8.14 -5.91
C GLY A 210 17.57 8.68 -6.31
N LEU A 211 17.18 8.59 -7.60
CA LEU A 211 15.86 9.03 -8.06
C LEU A 211 15.24 8.07 -9.08
N TRP A 212 14.06 7.58 -8.74
CA TRP A 212 13.27 6.64 -9.52
C TRP A 212 11.91 7.22 -9.88
N ILE A 213 11.38 6.85 -11.05
CA ILE A 213 9.98 7.06 -11.45
C ILE A 213 9.27 5.72 -11.42
N ALA A 214 8.16 5.62 -10.68
CA ALA A 214 7.31 4.43 -10.64
C ALA A 214 6.11 4.62 -11.58
N ASN A 215 6.16 3.96 -12.74
CA ASN A 215 5.07 3.90 -13.71
C ASN A 215 4.02 2.85 -13.24
N MET A 216 3.04 3.27 -12.43
CA MET A 216 2.04 2.36 -11.85
C MET A 216 0.85 2.14 -12.78
N ILE A 217 0.63 0.92 -13.29
CA ILE A 217 -0.52 0.64 -14.15
C ILE A 217 -1.76 0.43 -13.27
N ALA A 218 -2.53 1.50 -13.03
CA ALA A 218 -3.71 1.45 -12.15
C ALA A 218 -4.95 2.12 -12.74
N GLN A 219 -4.91 2.46 -14.03
CA GLN A 219 -6.01 3.07 -14.75
C GLN A 219 -6.43 2.20 -15.95
N HIS A 220 -7.70 1.82 -16.03
CA HIS A 220 -8.24 1.13 -17.19
C HIS A 220 -8.66 2.13 -18.26
N LYS A 221 -8.03 2.07 -19.44
CA LYS A 221 -8.22 3.01 -20.56
C LYS A 221 -8.02 4.46 -20.10
N ILE A 222 -8.61 5.42 -20.81
CA ILE A 222 -8.44 6.86 -20.56
C ILE A 222 -9.76 7.64 -20.52
N ARG A 223 -10.89 6.96 -20.72
CA ARG A 223 -12.24 7.55 -20.67
C ARG A 223 -13.13 6.67 -19.83
N LYS A 224 -14.18 7.28 -19.26
CA LYS A 224 -15.25 6.55 -18.59
C LYS A 224 -15.82 5.47 -19.52
N ASN A 225 -16.25 4.35 -18.95
CA ASN A 225 -16.99 3.35 -19.71
C ASN A 225 -18.43 3.84 -19.99
N ASN A 226 -19.22 3.01 -20.68
CA ASN A 226 -20.61 3.32 -21.03
C ASN A 226 -21.51 3.53 -19.79
N ASP A 227 -21.15 2.92 -18.65
CA ASP A 227 -21.88 3.03 -17.38
C ASP A 227 -21.41 4.22 -16.52
N GLY A 228 -20.49 5.05 -17.03
CA GLY A 228 -19.96 6.21 -16.33
C GLY A 228 -18.89 5.90 -15.28
N LEU A 229 -18.45 4.65 -15.15
CA LEU A 229 -17.38 4.24 -14.23
C LEU A 229 -16.07 4.94 -14.63
N PRO A 230 -15.39 5.63 -13.68
CA PRO A 230 -14.13 6.32 -13.96
C PRO A 230 -13.02 5.34 -14.38
N PRO A 231 -11.99 5.80 -15.11
CA PRO A 231 -10.83 4.98 -15.49
C PRO A 231 -10.03 4.42 -14.31
N ILE A 232 -9.96 5.12 -13.17
CA ILE A 232 -9.20 4.67 -12.00
C ILE A 232 -9.65 3.28 -11.51
N ARG A 233 -8.73 2.47 -10.99
CA ARG A 233 -9.03 1.16 -10.38
C ARG A 233 -8.34 1.04 -9.03
N TYR A 234 -9.06 1.36 -7.95
CA TYR A 234 -8.52 1.36 -6.58
C TYR A 234 -7.81 0.07 -6.15
N PRO A 235 -8.31 -1.16 -6.46
CA PRO A 235 -7.59 -2.38 -6.11
C PRO A 235 -6.18 -2.44 -6.72
N PHE A 236 -6.02 -1.94 -7.94
CA PHE A 236 -4.73 -1.91 -8.63
C PHE A 236 -3.86 -0.74 -8.19
N VAL A 237 -4.44 0.36 -7.68
CA VAL A 237 -3.68 1.41 -6.98
C VAL A 237 -3.04 0.83 -5.72
N ARG A 238 -3.81 0.10 -4.92
CA ARG A 238 -3.32 -0.57 -3.71
C ARG A 238 -2.18 -1.52 -4.03
N GLU A 239 -2.40 -2.41 -4.99
CA GLU A 239 -1.38 -3.36 -5.42
C GLU A 239 -0.12 -2.70 -6.00
N CYS A 240 -0.26 -1.58 -6.71
CA CYS A 240 0.90 -0.82 -7.18
C CYS A 240 1.66 -0.19 -6.01
N LEU A 241 0.96 0.41 -5.04
CA LEU A 241 1.58 1.04 -3.88
C LEU A 241 2.24 0.01 -2.95
N GLU A 242 1.72 -1.21 -2.89
CA GLU A 242 2.37 -2.33 -2.22
C GLU A 242 3.75 -2.67 -2.84
N ARG A 243 3.83 -2.71 -4.17
CA ARG A 243 5.11 -2.87 -4.88
C ARG A 243 6.05 -1.69 -4.64
N VAL A 244 5.50 -0.48 -4.62
CA VAL A 244 6.28 0.72 -4.28
C VAL A 244 6.82 0.64 -2.85
N ARG A 245 6.03 0.17 -1.89
CA ARG A 245 6.46 -0.04 -0.50
C ARG A 245 7.67 -0.98 -0.45
N GLU A 246 7.56 -2.17 -1.02
CA GLU A 246 8.66 -3.15 -0.99
C GLU A 246 9.91 -2.59 -1.66
N PHE A 247 9.76 -1.96 -2.83
CA PHE A 247 10.88 -1.32 -3.54
C PHE A 247 11.49 -0.20 -2.70
N ALA A 248 10.67 0.62 -2.03
CA ALA A 248 11.13 1.69 -1.16
C ALA A 248 11.88 1.18 0.07
N GLN A 249 11.47 0.05 0.64
CA GLN A 249 12.16 -0.58 1.76
C GLN A 249 13.54 -1.10 1.36
N VAL A 250 13.65 -1.73 0.18
CA VAL A 250 14.92 -2.21 -0.38
C VAL A 250 15.88 -1.05 -0.68
N GLU A 251 15.37 0.01 -1.31
CA GLU A 251 16.16 1.17 -1.73
C GLU A 251 16.37 2.22 -0.63
N ASN A 252 15.80 2.00 0.56
CA ASN A 252 15.72 2.98 1.66
C ASN A 252 15.23 4.36 1.15
N ALA A 253 14.11 4.35 0.44
CA ALA A 253 13.60 5.48 -0.32
C ALA A 253 12.34 6.09 0.28
N ASN A 254 12.19 7.40 0.10
CA ASN A 254 10.97 8.14 0.39
C ASN A 254 10.12 8.29 -0.88
N VAL A 255 8.80 8.36 -0.71
CA VAL A 255 7.83 8.43 -1.80
C VAL A 255 7.34 9.85 -2.01
N HIS A 256 7.33 10.28 -3.27
CA HIS A 256 6.86 11.60 -3.70
C HIS A 256 5.80 11.42 -4.78
N MET A 257 4.70 12.17 -4.72
CA MET A 257 3.65 12.03 -5.73
C MET A 257 2.82 13.31 -5.89
N PRO A 258 2.25 13.58 -7.08
CA PRO A 258 1.17 14.56 -7.18
C PRO A 258 -0.10 14.01 -6.50
N ARG A 259 -1.22 14.74 -6.55
CA ARG A 259 -2.54 14.14 -6.30
C ARG A 259 -2.93 13.11 -7.36
N ILE A 260 -2.37 11.91 -7.26
CA ILE A 260 -2.61 10.79 -8.18
C ILE A 260 -4.11 10.40 -8.19
N GLY A 261 -4.60 9.97 -9.36
CA GLY A 261 -5.96 9.43 -9.50
C GLY A 261 -7.10 10.47 -9.55
N CYS A 262 -6.89 11.73 -9.12
CA CYS A 262 -7.98 12.71 -8.96
C CYS A 262 -8.21 13.67 -10.14
N GLY A 263 -7.37 13.61 -11.17
CA GLY A 263 -7.54 14.39 -12.40
C GLY A 263 -8.37 13.65 -13.45
N LEU A 264 -7.76 13.44 -14.63
CA LEU A 264 -8.40 12.78 -15.78
C LEU A 264 -8.89 11.35 -15.48
N ALA A 265 -8.32 10.69 -14.47
CA ALA A 265 -8.72 9.36 -14.04
C ALA A 265 -10.04 9.34 -13.26
N GLY A 266 -10.51 10.50 -12.76
CA GLY A 266 -11.83 10.68 -12.13
C GLY A 266 -12.02 10.01 -10.78
N GLY A 267 -10.93 9.77 -10.03
CA GLY A 267 -10.96 9.19 -8.69
C GLY A 267 -11.20 10.20 -7.57
N GLU A 268 -11.61 9.68 -6.42
CA GLU A 268 -11.82 10.41 -5.17
C GLU A 268 -10.53 10.40 -4.35
N TRP A 269 -10.03 11.57 -3.98
CA TRP A 269 -8.77 11.67 -3.24
C TRP A 269 -8.83 10.97 -1.90
N THR A 270 -9.97 11.03 -1.21
CA THR A 270 -10.18 10.37 0.08
C THR A 270 -9.92 8.86 0.02
N LYS A 271 -10.29 8.19 -1.08
CA LYS A 271 -10.01 6.76 -1.29
C LYS A 271 -8.54 6.50 -1.61
N ILE A 272 -7.91 7.37 -2.39
CA ILE A 272 -6.47 7.28 -2.68
C ILE A 272 -5.65 7.50 -1.40
N GLU A 273 -6.02 8.50 -0.61
CA GLU A 273 -5.40 8.83 0.67
C GLU A 273 -5.52 7.68 1.67
N GLU A 274 -6.68 7.01 1.75
CA GLU A 274 -6.85 5.79 2.56
C GLU A 274 -5.85 4.70 2.15
N ILE A 275 -5.73 4.43 0.84
CA ILE A 275 -4.79 3.43 0.32
C ILE A 275 -3.33 3.83 0.60
N ILE A 276 -2.96 5.12 0.45
CA ILE A 276 -1.61 5.60 0.77
C ILE A 276 -1.31 5.41 2.26
N ASN A 277 -2.28 5.70 3.14
CA ASN A 277 -2.09 5.51 4.56
C ASN A 277 -1.87 4.04 4.92
N ASP A 278 -2.64 3.14 4.33
CA ASP A 278 -2.51 1.70 4.58
C ASP A 278 -1.20 1.12 4.02
N GLU A 279 -0.86 1.43 2.77
CA GLU A 279 0.26 0.74 2.08
C GLU A 279 1.62 1.40 2.33
N LEU A 280 1.65 2.71 2.57
CA LEU A 280 2.91 3.45 2.76
C LEU A 280 3.08 3.92 4.21
N ILE A 281 2.12 4.66 4.76
CA ILE A 281 2.27 5.29 6.07
C ILE A 281 2.29 4.26 7.20
N ALA A 282 1.41 3.25 7.15
CA ALA A 282 1.39 2.17 8.14
C ALA A 282 2.72 1.40 8.17
N HIS A 283 3.40 1.31 7.03
CA HIS A 283 4.71 0.68 6.87
C HIS A 283 5.88 1.67 7.02
N GLU A 284 5.62 2.85 7.60
CA GLU A 284 6.62 3.87 7.94
C GLU A 284 7.41 4.41 6.73
N ILE A 285 6.81 4.34 5.53
CA ILE A 285 7.37 4.93 4.31
C ILE A 285 6.99 6.41 4.25
N ARG A 286 7.99 7.28 4.42
CA ARG A 286 7.79 8.73 4.37
C ARG A 286 7.24 9.12 3.00
N THR A 287 6.10 9.79 3.01
CA THR A 287 5.35 10.12 1.79
C THR A 287 5.04 11.61 1.72
N THR A 288 5.34 12.24 0.59
CA THR A 288 5.01 13.63 0.30
C THR A 288 4.08 13.75 -0.91
N VAL A 289 2.93 14.40 -0.72
CA VAL A 289 1.98 14.74 -1.77
C VAL A 289 2.14 16.20 -2.17
N TYR A 290 2.26 16.42 -3.48
CA TYR A 290 2.46 17.74 -4.06
C TYR A 290 1.17 18.26 -4.68
N ASP A 291 0.76 19.44 -4.23
CA ASP A 291 -0.31 20.23 -4.81
C ASP A 291 0.28 21.27 -5.76
N PHE A 292 -0.15 21.23 -7.01
CA PHE A 292 0.19 22.26 -8.00
C PHE A 292 -0.83 23.40 -7.88
N GLU A 293 -0.35 24.65 -7.94
CA GLU A 293 -1.22 25.84 -8.07
C GLU A 293 -1.69 26.03 -9.51
#